data_AF-A0A1K1N9C4-F1
#
_entry.id   AF-A0A1K1N9C4-F1
#
_cell.length_a   1.000
_cell.length_b   1.000
_cell.length_c   1.000
_cell.angle_alpha   90.00
_cell.angle_beta   90.00
_cell.angle_gamma   90.00
#
_symmetry.space_group_name_H-M   'P 1'
#
loop_
_entity.id
_entity.type
_entity.pdbx_description
1 polymer ?
#
loop_
_entity_poly.entity_id
_entity_poly.type
_entity_poly.pdbx_seq_one_letter_code
_entity_poly.pdbx_strand_id
1 'polypeptide(L)' 'MAKANTIIRDELKARGVRHWELAHALNVSEQTLVRWLRFELNEDKQLDMLEKIEEIAKRRETIIDD' A
#
# COMPACT_ATOMS: atom_id res chain seq x y z
N MET A 1 21.39 -1.73 5.46
CA MET A 1 20.37 -2.76 5.78
C MET A 1 19.27 -2.67 4.75
N ALA A 2 18.83 -3.78 4.16
CA ALA A 2 17.65 -3.78 3.29
C ALA A 2 16.43 -3.29 4.09
N LYS A 3 15.61 -2.40 3.52
CA LYS A 3 14.35 -2.02 4.15
C LYS A 3 13.39 -3.20 4.04
N ALA A 4 12.76 -3.61 5.14
CA ALA A 4 11.73 -4.65 5.10
C ALA A 4 10.53 -4.22 4.23
N ASN A 5 9.83 -5.20 3.65
CA ASN A 5 8.69 -5.00 2.74
C ASN A 5 8.96 -3.99 1.60
N THR A 6 10.11 -4.10 0.91
CA THR A 6 10.38 -3.25 -0.27
C THR A 6 9.30 -3.41 -1.33
N ILE A 7 8.77 -4.63 -1.53
CA ILE A 7 7.72 -4.90 -2.52
C ILE A 7 6.52 -3.97 -2.38
N ILE A 8 6.00 -3.77 -1.16
CA ILE A 8 4.85 -2.88 -0.91
C ILE A 8 5.23 -1.42 -1.15
N ARG A 9 6.45 -1.02 -0.77
CA ARG A 9 6.93 0.35 -0.93
C ARG A 9 7.12 0.71 -2.40
N ASP A 10 7.66 -0.22 -3.17
CA ASP A 10 7.89 -0.08 -4.59
C ASP A 10 6.55 -0.05 -5.33
N GLU A 11 5.59 -0.88 -4.94
CA GLU A 11 4.24 -0.89 -5.52
C GLU A 11 3.46 0.41 -5.25
N LEU A 12 3.47 0.89 -3.99
CA LEU A 12 2.91 2.20 -3.63
C LEU A 12 3.48 3.31 -4.52
N LYS A 13 4.80 3.31 -4.72
CA LYS A 13 5.48 4.30 -5.55
C LYS A 13 5.13 4.15 -7.03
N ALA A 14 5.16 2.92 -7.56
CA ALA A 14 4.88 2.63 -8.96
C ALA A 14 3.49 3.11 -9.37
N ARG A 15 2.50 2.95 -8.49
CA ARG A 15 1.11 3.35 -8.72
C ARG A 15 0.76 4.74 -8.22
N GLY A 16 1.71 5.46 -7.63
CA GLY A 16 1.47 6.77 -7.05
C GLY A 16 0.44 6.78 -5.92
N VAL A 17 0.29 5.65 -5.20
CA VAL A 17 -0.57 5.51 -4.02
C VAL A 17 0.20 5.96 -2.79
N ARG A 18 -0.40 6.87 -2.02
CA ARG A 18 0.18 7.43 -0.80
C ARG A 18 -0.07 6.49 0.39
N HIS A 19 0.81 6.54 1.38
CA HIS A 19 0.71 5.67 2.56
C HIS A 19 -0.61 5.87 3.32
N TRP A 20 -1.12 7.11 3.44
CA TRP A 20 -2.41 7.37 4.07
C TRP A 20 -3.59 6.73 3.32
N GLU A 21 -3.53 6.57 1.99
CA GLU A 21 -4.60 5.96 1.19
C GLU A 21 -4.70 4.46 1.49
N LEU A 22 -3.56 3.77 1.47
CA LEU A 22 -3.49 2.36 1.85
C LEU A 22 -3.88 2.16 3.32
N ALA A 23 -3.41 3.03 4.22
CA ALA A 23 -3.77 2.94 5.64
C ALA A 23 -5.28 3.09 5.85
N HIS A 24 -5.92 4.01 5.14
CA HIS A 24 -7.36 4.18 5.15
C HIS A 24 -8.09 2.92 4.64
N ALA A 25 -7.63 2.33 3.52
CA ALA A 25 -8.20 1.09 2.97
C ALA A 25 -8.02 -0.14 3.90
N LEU A 26 -6.99 -0.13 4.74
CA LEU A 26 -6.72 -1.15 5.76
C LEU A 26 -7.41 -0.86 7.11
N ASN A 27 -8.14 0.26 7.21
CA ASN A 27 -8.77 0.73 8.46
C ASN A 27 -7.77 0.87 9.63
N VAL A 28 -6.58 1.43 9.35
CA VAL A 28 -5.56 1.73 10.35
C VAL A 28 -5.03 3.15 10.18
N SER A 29 -4.33 3.67 11.19
CA SER A 29 -3.63 4.94 11.05
C SER A 29 -2.42 4.81 10.10
N GLU A 30 -2.07 5.88 9.39
CA GLU A 30 -0.84 5.92 8.57
C GLU A 30 0.40 5.58 9.40
N GLN A 31 0.46 6.04 10.66
CA GLN A 31 1.58 5.72 11.55
C GLN A 31 1.66 4.22 11.86
N THR A 32 0.52 3.54 12.00
CA THR A 32 0.45 2.09 12.18
C THR A 32 1.01 1.38 10.97
N LEU A 33 0.56 1.75 9.76
CA LEU A 33 1.07 1.20 8.51
C LEU A 33 2.59 1.41 8.37
N VAL A 34 3.06 2.64 8.59
CA VAL A 34 4.50 2.96 8.48
C VAL A 34 5.33 2.15 9.48
N ARG A 35 4.81 1.86 10.69
CA ARG A 35 5.47 0.98 11.67
C ARG A 35 5.46 -0.48 11.23
N TRP A 36 4.36 -0.98 10.67
CA TRP A 36 4.28 -2.34 10.12
C TRP A 36 5.33 -2.56 9.03
N LEU A 37 5.48 -1.61 8.11
CA LEU A 37 6.45 -1.69 7.01
C LEU A 37 7.94 -1.58 7.44
N ARG A 38 8.24 -1.55 8.74
CA ARG A 38 9.63 -1.63 9.26
C ARG A 38 10.09 -3.06 9.53
N PHE A 39 9.16 -4.01 9.61
CA PHE A 39 9.41 -5.41 9.93
C PHE A 39 8.76 -6.29 8.86
N GLU A 40 9.36 -7.43 8.53
CA GLU A 40 8.82 -8.30 7.50
C GLU A 40 7.38 -8.73 7.84
N LEU A 41 6.48 -8.54 6.87
CA LEU A 41 5.09 -8.99 6.98
C LEU A 41 4.99 -10.42 6.45
N ASN A 42 4.02 -11.18 6.96
CA ASN A 42 3.70 -12.47 6.36
C ASN A 42 3.08 -12.28 4.97
N GLU A 43 3.15 -13.33 4.15
CA GLU A 43 2.68 -13.31 2.76
C GLU A 43 1.22 -12.86 2.66
N ASP A 44 0.33 -13.36 3.52
CA ASP A 44 -1.09 -12.99 3.53
C ASP A 44 -1.30 -11.47 3.69
N LYS A 45 -0.57 -10.82 4.61
CA LYS A 45 -0.65 -9.35 4.73
C LYS A 45 -0.02 -8.63 3.54
N GLN A 46 1.05 -9.17 2.97
CA GLN A 46 1.65 -8.54 1.80
C GLN A 46 0.66 -8.58 0.62
N LEU A 47 0.00 -9.72 0.40
CA LEU A 47 -1.03 -9.89 -0.64
C LEU A 47 -2.22 -8.95 -0.42
N ASP A 48 -2.79 -8.89 0.80
CA ASP A 48 -3.90 -7.97 1.12
C ASP A 48 -3.52 -6.50 0.86
N MET A 49 -2.29 -6.09 1.19
CA MET A 49 -1.83 -4.73 0.91
C MET A 49 -1.66 -4.48 -0.60
N LEU A 50 -1.11 -5.43 -1.35
CA LEU A 50 -0.93 -5.31 -2.80
C LEU A 50 -2.28 -5.22 -3.53
N GLU A 51 -3.26 -6.03 -3.14
CA GLU A 51 -4.62 -5.98 -3.68
C GLU A 51 -5.28 -4.61 -3.42
N LYS A 52 -5.17 -4.08 -2.20
CA LYS A 52 -5.70 -2.74 -1.87
C LYS A 52 -5.00 -1.63 -2.65
N ILE A 53 -3.69 -1.73 -2.86
CA ILE A 53 -2.94 -0.77 -3.67
C ILE A 53 -3.44 -0.76 -5.12
N GLU A 54 -3.65 -1.94 -5.72
CA GLU A 54 -4.24 -2.10 -7.05
C GLU A 54 -5.64 -1.47 -7.13
N GLU A 55 -6.51 -1.75 -6.16
CA GLU A 55 -7.86 -1.18 -6.13
C GLU A 55 -7.85 0.35 -6.07
N ILE A 56 -6.99 0.94 -5.23
CA ILE A 56 -6.89 2.40 -5.10
C ILE A 56 -6.41 3.01 -6.42
N ALA A 57 -5.42 2.38 -7.07
CA ALA A 57 -4.89 2.86 -8.34
C ALA A 57 -5.95 2.83 -9.45
N LYS A 58 -6.69 1.72 -9.58
CA LYS A 58 -7.78 1.59 -10.56
C LYS A 58 -8.88 2.63 -10.38
N ARG A 59 -9.28 2.91 -9.13
CA ARG A 59 -10.29 3.93 -8.83
C ARG A 59 -9.88 5.33 -9.31
N ARG A 60 -8.58 5.63 -9.37
CA ARG A 60 -8.09 6.92 -9.91
C ARG A 60 -8.15 6.96 -11.43
N GLU A 61 -7.83 5.87 -12.11
CA GLU A 61 -7.93 5.81 -13.57
C GLU A 61 -9.36 6.05 -14.04
N THR A 62 -10.35 5.45 -13.37
CA THR A 62 -11.78 5.68 -13.68
C THR A 62 -12.27 7.12 -13.47
N ILE A 63 -11.55 7.96 -12.73
CA ILE A 63 -11.93 9.38 -12.52
C ILE A 63 -11.33 10.29 -13.61
N ILE A 64 -10.34 9.81 -14.36
CA ILE A 64 -9.62 10.60 -15.38
C ILE A 64 -10.21 10.39 -16.78
N ASP A 65 -10.89 9.25 -17.02
CA ASP A 65 -11.49 8.88 -18.31
C ASP A 65 -12.98 9.32 -18.48
N ASP A 66 -13.58 9.99 -17.49
CA ASP A 66 -14.92 10.62 -17.53
C ASP A 66 -14.81 12.16 -17.61
#